data_AF-Q7U4X3-F1
#
_entry.id   AF-Q7U4X3-F1
#
_cell.length_a   1.000
_cell.length_b   1.000
_cell.length_c   1.000
_cell.angle_alpha   90.00
_cell.angle_beta   90.00
_cell.angle_gamma   90.00
#
_symmetry.space_group_name_H-M   'P 1'
#
loop_
_entity.id
_entity.type
_entity.pdbx_description
1 polymer ?
#
loop_
_entity_poly.entity_id
_entity_poly.type
_entity_poly.pdbx_seq_one_letter_code
_entity_poly.pdbx_strand_id
1 'polypeptide(L)'
;MRLSRSRISTKHDFEYAVKWENLRAAYFRANGQPARADDCTKNISELEWRLAMLPTAEQTETPIADGFVDAEWSTAAETMTNAGWHQEVKEPVAV
;
A
#
# COMPACT_ATOMS: atom_id res chain seq x y z
N MET A 1 14.56 13.24 -17.05
CA MET A 1 13.45 12.27 -16.95
C MET A 1 13.74 11.32 -15.78
N ARG A 2 12.92 11.32 -14.73
CA ARG A 2 13.00 10.28 -13.68
C ARG A 2 12.22 9.07 -14.20
N LEU A 3 12.91 7.98 -14.49
CA LEU A 3 12.26 6.69 -14.79
C LEU A 3 11.53 6.28 -13.51
N SER A 4 10.21 6.46 -13.46
CA SER A 4 9.40 5.87 -12.40
C SER A 4 9.61 4.36 -12.47
N ARG A 5 9.99 3.77 -11.34
CA ARG A 5 10.22 2.32 -11.24
C ARG A 5 8.92 1.63 -11.68
N SER A 6 8.96 0.88 -12.78
CA SER A 6 7.81 0.14 -13.29
C SER A 6 7.25 -0.71 -12.15
N ARG A 7 6.03 -0.40 -11.70
CA ARG A 7 5.39 -1.16 -10.62
C ARG A 7 4.87 -2.45 -11.24
N ILE A 8 5.38 -3.58 -10.76
CA ILE A 8 4.89 -4.93 -11.07
C ILE A 8 3.44 -4.98 -10.57
N SER A 9 2.48 -5.19 -11.48
CA SER A 9 1.05 -5.10 -11.13
C SER A 9 0.21 -6.28 -11.58
N THR A 10 0.65 -7.02 -12.61
CA THR A 10 -0.12 -8.16 -13.14
C THR A 10 0.46 -9.48 -12.66
N LYS A 11 -0.38 -10.53 -12.61
CA LYS A 11 0.05 -11.91 -12.30
C LYS A 11 1.26 -12.34 -13.13
N HIS A 12 1.24 -12.06 -14.43
CA HIS A 12 2.33 -12.39 -15.35
C HIS A 12 3.62 -11.63 -15.02
N ASP A 13 3.54 -10.37 -14.59
CA ASP A 13 4.73 -9.61 -14.17
C ASP A 13 5.40 -10.26 -12.95
N PHE A 14 4.60 -10.74 -11.99
CA PHE A 14 5.12 -11.47 -10.82
C PHE A 14 5.73 -12.82 -11.21
N GLU A 15 5.05 -13.62 -12.04
CA GLU A 15 5.60 -14.89 -12.53
C GLU A 15 6.93 -14.69 -13.27
N TYR A 16 7.01 -13.65 -14.11
CA TYR A 16 8.23 -13.31 -14.82
C TYR A 16 9.33 -12.84 -13.85
N ALA A 17 8.99 -11.99 -12.88
CA ALA A 17 9.93 -11.54 -11.86
C ALA A 17 10.49 -12.70 -11.03
N VAL A 18 9.65 -13.66 -10.62
CA VAL A 18 10.08 -14.87 -9.89
C VAL A 18 11.03 -15.72 -10.73
N LYS A 19 10.70 -15.97 -12.01
CA LYS A 19 11.61 -16.68 -12.93
C LYS A 19 12.95 -15.96 -13.05
N TRP A 20 12.93 -14.63 -13.11
CA TRP A 20 14.12 -13.84 -13.33
C TRP A 20 15.03 -13.76 -12.09
N GLU A 21 14.44 -13.70 -10.90
CA GLU A 21 15.16 -13.82 -9.63
C GLU A 21 15.80 -15.20 -9.46
N ASN A 22 15.10 -16.28 -9.84
CA ASN A 22 15.66 -17.64 -9.81
C ASN A 22 16.92 -17.77 -10.67
N LEU A 23 16.90 -17.20 -11.87
CA LEU A 23 18.07 -17.23 -12.76
C LEU A 23 19.23 -16.38 -12.21
N ARG A 24 18.93 -15.21 -11.62
CA ARG A 24 19.96 -14.41 -10.92
C ARG A 24 20.55 -15.15 -9.72
N ALA A 25 19.75 -15.83 -8.92
CA ALA A 25 20.24 -16.63 -7.81
C ALA A 25 21.19 -17.74 -8.30
N ALA A 26 20.81 -18.44 -9.37
CA ALA A 26 21.66 -19.48 -9.99
C ALA A 26 22.98 -18.89 -10.51
N TYR A 27 22.92 -17.74 -11.20
CA TYR A 27 24.10 -17.01 -11.68
C TYR A 27 25.05 -16.63 -10.53
N PHE A 28 24.52 -16.03 -9.46
CA PHE A 28 25.35 -15.63 -8.33
C PHE A 28 25.95 -16.82 -7.58
N ARG A 29 25.23 -17.95 -7.47
CA ARG A 29 25.80 -19.19 -6.92
C ARG A 29 26.95 -19.72 -7.78
N ALA A 30 26.76 -19.78 -9.09
CA ALA A 30 27.79 -20.24 -10.02
C ALA A 30 29.05 -19.34 -9.98
N ASN A 31 28.87 -18.05 -9.74
CA ASN A 31 29.95 -17.06 -9.68
C ASN A 31 30.53 -16.85 -8.27
N GLY A 32 30.20 -17.70 -7.29
CA GLY A 32 30.76 -17.64 -5.94
C GLY A 32 30.32 -16.42 -5.13
N GLN A 33 29.13 -15.88 -5.39
CA GLN A 33 28.54 -14.74 -4.69
C GLN A 33 27.33 -15.18 -3.83
N PRO A 34 27.53 -15.98 -2.76
CA PRO A 34 26.42 -16.60 -2.02
C PRO A 34 25.50 -15.57 -1.35
N ALA A 35 26.04 -14.51 -0.74
CA ALA A 35 25.22 -13.47 -0.10
C ALA A 35 24.21 -12.81 -1.07
N ARG A 36 24.61 -12.58 -2.32
CA ARG A 36 23.72 -12.04 -3.36
C ARG A 36 22.69 -13.05 -3.82
N ALA A 37 23.06 -14.34 -3.88
CA ALA A 37 22.11 -15.39 -4.17
C ALA A 37 21.06 -15.50 -3.05
N ASP A 38 21.46 -15.34 -1.78
CA ASP A 38 20.55 -15.35 -0.63
C ASP A 38 19.62 -14.14 -0.61
N ASP A 39 20.07 -12.99 -1.11
CA ASP A 39 19.16 -11.84 -1.29
C ASP A 39 18.16 -12.08 -2.42
N CYS A 40 18.56 -12.76 -3.50
CA CYS A 40 17.62 -13.17 -4.54
C CYS A 40 16.57 -14.16 -4.00
N THR A 41 16.94 -15.11 -3.14
CA THR A 41 15.97 -16.05 -2.54
C THR A 41 14.97 -15.37 -1.61
N LYS A 42 15.38 -14.34 -0.86
CA LYS A 42 14.45 -13.49 -0.10
C LYS A 42 13.48 -12.73 -1.02
N ASN A 43 13.97 -12.19 -2.13
CA ASN A 43 13.11 -11.51 -3.10
C ASN A 43 12.09 -12.48 -3.74
N ILE A 44 12.50 -13.73 -4.01
CA ILE A 44 11.60 -14.76 -4.54
C ILE A 44 10.43 -15.00 -3.59
N SER A 45 10.69 -15.22 -2.29
CA SER A 45 9.61 -15.48 -1.33
C SER A 45 8.67 -14.29 -1.17
N GLU A 46 9.18 -13.06 -1.21
CA GLU A 46 8.36 -11.85 -1.22
C GLU A 46 7.47 -11.76 -2.48
N LEU A 47 8.02 -12.05 -3.66
CA LEU A 47 7.29 -12.04 -4.93
C LEU A 47 6.22 -13.13 -4.98
N GLU A 48 6.52 -14.34 -4.49
CA GLU A 48 5.57 -15.45 -4.39
C GLU A 48 4.44 -15.13 -3.41
N TRP A 49 4.76 -14.51 -2.27
CA TRP A 49 3.75 -14.04 -1.32
C TRP A 49 2.82 -13.00 -1.95
N ARG A 50 3.39 -12.00 -2.67
CA ARG A 50 2.59 -11.01 -3.40
C ARG A 50 1.73 -11.62 -4.50
N LEU A 51 2.27 -12.63 -5.19
CA LEU A 51 1.55 -13.38 -6.22
C LEU A 51 0.35 -14.14 -5.62
N ALA A 52 0.53 -14.75 -4.44
CA ALA A 52 -0.53 -15.45 -3.73
C ALA A 52 -1.60 -14.50 -3.17
N MET A 53 -1.23 -13.25 -2.86
CA MET A 53 -2.15 -12.21 -2.39
C MET A 53 -2.88 -11.47 -3.52
N LEU A 54 -2.55 -11.74 -4.79
CA LEU A 54 -3.30 -11.16 -5.90
C LEU A 54 -4.74 -11.70 -5.85
N PRO A 55 -5.76 -10.82 -5.99
CA PRO A 55 -7.14 -11.25 -6.10
C PRO A 55 -7.25 -12.24 -7.27
N THR A 56 -7.55 -13.51 -6.97
CA THR A 56 -7.95 -14.46 -7.99
C THR A 56 -9.28 -13.94 -8.54
N ALA A 57 -9.32 -13.66 -9.84
CA ALA A 57 -10.48 -13.10 -10.53
C ALA A 57 -11.74 -14.01 -10.48
N GLU A 58 -11.72 -15.09 -9.68
CA GLU A 58 -12.82 -16.02 -9.45
C GLU A 58 -13.62 -15.72 -8.16
N GLN A 59 -13.27 -14.69 -7.38
CA GLN A 59 -14.01 -14.29 -6.17
C GLN A 59 -14.81 -13.00 -6.31
N THR A 60 -15.32 -12.71 -7.51
CA THR A 60 -16.31 -11.63 -7.71
C THR A 60 -17.62 -12.20 -8.24
N GLU A 61 -18.13 -13.25 -7.59
CA GLU A 61 -19.59 -13.37 -7.48
C GLU A 61 -20.03 -12.38 -6.42
N THR A 62 -20.61 -11.26 -6.86
CA THR A 62 -21.33 -10.33 -5.99
C THR A 62 -22.56 -11.04 -5.39
N PRO A 63 -22.71 -11.18 -4.06
CA PRO A 63 -24.03 -11.13 -3.48
C PRO A 63 -24.36 -9.65 -3.29
N ILE A 64 -25.26 -9.15 -4.13
CA ILE A 64 -25.99 -7.93 -3.83
C ILE A 64 -26.72 -8.16 -2.50
N ALA A 65 -26.37 -7.32 -1.52
CA ALA A 65 -27.11 -6.97 -0.31
C ALA A 65 -27.79 -8.10 0.49
N ASP A 66 -27.28 -8.37 1.70
CA ASP A 66 -28.10 -8.15 2.89
C ASP A 66 -27.24 -7.92 4.13
N GLY A 67 -27.77 -7.10 5.03
CA GLY A 67 -27.02 -6.23 5.93
C GLY A 67 -26.11 -6.87 6.98
N PHE A 68 -25.03 -6.14 7.27
CA PHE A 68 -24.44 -6.11 8.60
C PHE A 68 -23.83 -4.73 8.85
N VAL A 69 -24.61 -3.86 9.50
CA VAL A 69 -24.17 -2.57 9.98
C VAL A 69 -23.59 -2.81 11.37
N ASP A 70 -22.26 -2.93 11.49
CA ASP A 70 -21.61 -2.89 12.80
C ASP A 70 -21.49 -1.44 13.25
N ALA A 71 -22.56 -1.00 13.90
CA ALA A 71 -22.65 0.23 14.65
C ALA A 71 -21.95 0.08 16.01
N GLU A 72 -20.61 0.07 16.05
CA GLU A 72 -19.92 -0.09 17.34
C GLU A 72 -18.56 0.62 17.45
N TRP A 73 -18.44 1.85 16.93
CA TRP A 73 -17.43 2.81 17.42
C TRP A 73 -18.04 4.22 17.51
N SER A 74 -19.09 4.35 18.30
CA SER A 74 -19.52 5.64 18.85
C SER A 74 -18.69 5.94 20.10
N THR A 75 -17.59 6.68 19.93
CA THR A 75 -17.04 7.52 21.01
C THR A 75 -17.39 8.96 20.70
N ALA A 76 -18.32 9.49 21.49
CA ALA A 76 -18.54 10.91 21.63
C ALA A 76 -17.21 11.62 21.89
N ALA A 77 -16.82 12.50 20.97
CA ALA A 77 -15.85 13.55 21.21
C ALA A 77 -16.60 14.88 21.07
N GLU A 78 -16.57 15.61 22.17
CA GLU A 78 -17.34 16.79 22.48
C GLU A 78 -17.14 17.92 21.47
N THR A 79 -18.21 18.66 21.21
CA THR A 79 -18.21 19.96 20.56
C THR A 79 -17.26 20.94 21.25
N MET A 80 -16.09 21.18 20.68
CA MET A 80 -15.36 22.42 20.93
C MET A 80 -15.90 23.51 20.00
N THR A 81 -16.75 24.35 20.59
CA THR A 81 -17.14 25.67 20.11
C THR A 81 -15.89 26.50 19.80
N ASN A 82 -15.60 26.72 18.52
CA ASN A 82 -14.63 27.72 18.09
C ASN A 82 -15.25 29.10 18.34
N ALA A 83 -15.03 29.61 19.56
CA ALA A 83 -15.32 30.99 19.93
C ALA A 83 -14.50 31.94 19.04
N GLY A 84 -15.18 32.96 18.53
CA GLY A 84 -14.69 33.85 17.49
C GLY A 84 -13.39 34.58 17.83
N TRP A 85 -12.53 34.65 16.83
CA TRP A 85 -11.51 35.70 16.73
C TRP A 85 -12.18 36.96 16.17
N HIS A 86 -12.76 37.77 17.05
CA HIS A 86 -12.94 39.19 16.76
C HIS A 86 -11.77 39.95 17.40
N GLN A 87 -10.84 40.37 16.55
CA GLN A 87 -9.79 41.31 16.88
C GLN A 87 -10.43 42.70 17.02
N GLU A 88 -10.31 43.30 18.20
CA GLU A 88 -10.65 44.71 18.45
C GLU A 88 -9.96 45.60 17.43
N VAL A 89 -10.74 46.42 16.73
CA VAL A 89 -10.25 47.59 16.00
C VAL A 89 -11.04 48.81 16.43
N LYS A 90 -10.45 49.52 17.39
CA LYS A 90 -10.42 50.98 17.60
C LYS A 90 -11.67 51.81 17.18
N GLU A 91 -12.37 52.32 18.18
CA GLU A 91 -13.20 53.52 18.05
C GLU A 91 -12.34 54.76 17.74
N PRO A 92 -12.79 55.66 16.84
CA PRO A 92 -12.48 57.07 16.94
C PRO A 92 -13.66 57.81 17.61
N VAL A 93 -13.35 58.54 18.68
CA VAL A 93 -14.25 59.54 19.28
C VAL A 93 -14.53 60.63 18.25
N ALA A 94 -15.81 60.92 18.03
CA ALA A 94 -16.25 62.11 17.31
C ALA A 94 -17.14 62.99 18.21
N VAL A 95 -16.71 64.26 18.29
CA VAL A 95 -17.37 65.49 18.80
C VAL A 95 -17.34 65.72 20.31
#